data_AF-A0A2E7PEX3-F1
#
_entry.id   AF-A0A2E7PEX3-F1
#
_cell.length_a   1.000
_cell.length_b   1.000
_cell.length_c   1.000
_cell.angle_alpha   90.00
_cell.angle_beta   90.00
_cell.angle_gamma   90.00
#
_symmetry.space_group_name_H-M   'P 1'
#
loop_
_entity.id
_entity.type
_entity.pdbx_description
1 polymer ?
#
loop_
_entity_poly.entity_id
_entity_poly.type
_entity_poly.pdbx_seq_one_letter_code
_entity_poly.pdbx_strand_id
1 'polypeptide(L)'
;MSKLGCGLPTLEWKENWVLASNDNFKILFVDDKANVRSFVGPAIKSGGYQYLEAEDGPAALYLIEEEQPDLVVLDIMLEDPDFGGLDICKDIRSRGNQTPVIFLTVKDRAEDPQYLRRAFSLGGDDYITKREELLQMENSMGLRPTEYLENKSDVEELLARIEARLLSHHPEAESGAREFGSSLSVDLETGQVRVIRGSNWEDANLTATELEIFKLLAHRPNRPVGESN
;
A
#
# COMPACT_ATOMS: atom_id res chain seq x y z
N MET A 1 44.93 -19.15 -28.45
CA MET A 1 44.48 -18.22 -27.40
C MET A 1 42.95 -18.20 -27.40
N SER A 2 42.36 -19.07 -26.59
CA SER A 2 40.91 -19.24 -26.45
C SER A 2 40.34 -18.14 -25.56
N LYS A 3 39.45 -17.30 -26.11
CA LYS A 3 38.54 -16.49 -25.30
C LYS A 3 37.42 -17.40 -24.82
N LEU A 4 37.39 -17.71 -23.53
CA LEU A 4 36.25 -18.32 -22.85
C LEU A 4 35.07 -17.35 -22.95
N GLY A 5 34.06 -17.70 -23.76
CA GLY A 5 32.76 -17.05 -23.74
C GLY A 5 31.97 -17.57 -22.54
N CYS A 6 31.98 -16.81 -21.45
CA CYS A 6 31.07 -17.05 -20.34
C CYS A 6 29.73 -16.40 -20.72
N GLY A 7 28.82 -17.19 -21.30
CA GLY A 7 27.44 -16.80 -21.48
C GLY A 7 26.74 -16.86 -20.12
N LEU A 8 26.67 -15.72 -19.43
CA LEU A 8 25.75 -15.57 -18.31
C LEU A 8 24.33 -15.59 -18.87
N PRO A 9 23.41 -16.42 -18.35
CA PRO A 9 22.01 -16.28 -18.68
C PRO A 9 21.52 -14.95 -18.11
N THR A 10 21.14 -14.03 -19.00
CA THR A 10 20.33 -12.87 -18.64
C THR A 10 19.03 -13.41 -18.03
N LEU A 11 18.90 -13.31 -16.70
CA LEU A 11 17.65 -13.57 -16.01
C LEU A 11 16.66 -12.49 -16.45
N GLU A 12 15.81 -12.83 -17.42
CA GLU A 12 14.57 -12.12 -17.67
C GLU A 12 13.69 -12.27 -16.43
N TRP A 13 13.47 -11.15 -15.75
CA TRP A 13 12.55 -11.00 -14.63
C TRP A 13 11.13 -11.26 -15.12
N LYS A 14 10.64 -12.51 -15.01
CA LYS A 14 9.22 -12.78 -15.22
C LYS A 14 8.46 -12.58 -13.91
N GLU A 15 7.69 -11.49 -13.95
CA GLU A 15 6.61 -11.01 -13.09
C GLU A 15 5.58 -12.10 -12.71
N ASN A 16 5.95 -13.04 -11.85
CA ASN A 16 5.00 -14.01 -11.30
C ASN A 16 4.71 -13.72 -9.81
N TRP A 17 4.13 -12.55 -9.55
CA TRP A 17 3.36 -12.28 -8.32
C TRP A 17 1.99 -11.69 -8.67
N VAL A 18 1.42 -12.03 -9.83
CA VAL A 18 0.02 -11.71 -10.10
C VAL A 18 -0.81 -12.64 -9.21
N LEU A 19 -1.27 -12.11 -8.07
CA LEU A 19 -2.42 -12.63 -7.32
C LEU A 19 -3.44 -13.17 -8.33
N ALA A 20 -3.84 -14.43 -8.19
CA ALA A 20 -4.81 -15.07 -9.07
C ALA A 20 -6.04 -14.16 -9.23
N SER A 21 -6.19 -13.54 -10.41
CA SER A 21 -7.17 -12.48 -10.74
C SER A 21 -7.45 -11.47 -9.62
N ASN A 22 -6.72 -10.35 -9.62
CA ASN A 22 -7.02 -9.16 -8.81
C ASN A 22 -8.41 -8.55 -9.03
N ASP A 23 -9.16 -9.01 -10.05
CA ASP A 23 -10.46 -8.47 -10.50
C ASP A 23 -11.55 -8.50 -9.42
N ASN A 24 -11.29 -9.14 -8.28
CA ASN A 24 -12.24 -9.27 -7.18
C ASN A 24 -12.03 -8.27 -6.04
N PHE A 25 -10.88 -7.58 -5.96
CA PHE A 25 -10.63 -6.61 -4.91
C PHE A 25 -11.13 -5.21 -5.30
N LYS A 26 -11.92 -4.61 -4.42
CA LYS A 26 -12.48 -3.26 -4.55
C LYS A 26 -11.64 -2.24 -3.81
N ILE A 27 -11.13 -1.25 -4.54
CA ILE A 27 -10.36 -0.14 -3.99
C ILE A 27 -11.21 1.11 -4.06
N LEU A 28 -11.51 1.70 -2.90
CA LEU A 28 -12.15 3.01 -2.81
C LEU A 28 -11.09 4.10 -2.75
N PHE A 29 -11.11 5.02 -3.70
CA PHE A 29 -10.25 6.19 -3.72
C PHE A 29 -11.04 7.46 -3.39
N VAL A 30 -10.64 8.17 -2.34
CA VAL A 30 -11.35 9.34 -1.81
C VAL A 30 -10.45 10.57 -1.91
N ASP A 31 -10.87 11.54 -2.72
CA ASP A 31 -10.15 12.79 -2.96
C ASP A 31 -11.13 13.80 -3.53
N ASP A 32 -11.15 15.05 -3.06
CA ASP A 32 -12.04 16.11 -3.56
C ASP A 32 -11.75 16.46 -5.03
N LYS A 33 -10.53 16.18 -5.50
CA LYS A 33 -10.03 16.65 -6.80
C LYS A 33 -10.32 15.64 -7.91
N ALA A 34 -11.33 15.93 -8.73
CA ALA A 34 -11.77 15.04 -9.82
C ALA A 34 -10.68 14.68 -10.84
N ASN A 35 -9.71 15.57 -11.07
CA ASN A 35 -8.52 15.32 -11.90
C ASN A 35 -7.62 14.22 -11.30
N VAL A 36 -7.40 14.23 -9.99
CA VAL A 36 -6.60 13.20 -9.30
C VAL A 36 -7.31 11.86 -9.39
N ARG A 37 -8.62 11.81 -9.12
CA ARG A 37 -9.43 10.58 -9.25
C ARG A 37 -9.40 10.02 -10.67
N SER A 38 -9.68 10.88 -11.66
CA SER A 38 -9.67 10.53 -13.09
C SER A 38 -8.30 10.02 -13.55
N PHE A 39 -7.23 10.53 -12.94
CA PHE A 39 -5.88 10.10 -13.24
C PHE A 39 -5.61 8.70 -12.66
N VAL A 40 -5.89 8.48 -11.37
CA VAL A 40 -5.50 7.25 -10.65
C VAL A 40 -6.39 6.05 -11.02
N GLY A 41 -7.65 6.29 -11.36
CA GLY A 41 -8.60 5.23 -11.72
C GLY A 41 -8.11 4.25 -12.79
N PRO A 42 -7.62 4.71 -13.97
CA PRO A 42 -7.03 3.84 -14.98
C PRO A 42 -5.86 2.99 -14.48
N ALA A 43 -5.01 3.53 -13.61
CA ALA A 43 -3.87 2.80 -13.05
C ALA A 43 -4.31 1.67 -12.11
N ILE A 44 -5.22 1.95 -11.18
CA ILE A 44 -5.80 0.95 -10.27
C ILE A 44 -6.49 -0.16 -11.07
N LYS A 45 -7.29 0.21 -12.08
CA LYS A 45 -7.92 -0.76 -13.00
C LYS A 45 -6.90 -1.58 -13.77
N SER A 46 -5.80 -0.99 -14.23
CA SER A 46 -4.72 -1.70 -14.94
C SER A 46 -3.96 -2.67 -14.04
N GLY A 47 -3.91 -2.41 -12.72
CA GLY A 47 -3.43 -3.34 -11.69
C GLY A 47 -4.37 -4.52 -11.43
N GLY A 48 -5.50 -4.57 -12.16
CA GLY A 48 -6.51 -5.62 -12.07
C GLY A 48 -7.54 -5.38 -10.97
N TYR A 49 -7.60 -4.21 -10.33
CA TYR A 49 -8.54 -3.98 -9.23
C TYR A 49 -9.85 -3.31 -9.69
N GLN A 50 -10.94 -3.54 -8.95
CA GLN A 50 -12.16 -2.75 -9.10
C GLN A 50 -11.96 -1.37 -8.48
N TYR A 51 -12.30 -0.32 -9.23
CA TYR A 51 -12.11 1.06 -8.79
C TYR A 51 -13.45 1.69 -8.41
N LEU A 52 -13.56 2.10 -7.15
CA LEU A 52 -14.62 2.95 -6.60
C LEU A 52 -14.03 4.32 -6.29
N GLU A 53 -14.84 5.36 -6.42
CA GLU A 53 -14.40 6.73 -6.14
C GLU A 53 -15.42 7.50 -5.32
N ALA A 54 -14.95 8.35 -4.42
CA ALA A 54 -15.74 9.31 -3.68
C ALA A 54 -15.05 10.68 -3.69
N GLU A 55 -15.85 11.74 -3.71
CA GLU A 55 -15.35 13.11 -3.71
C GLU A 55 -15.40 13.79 -2.33
N ASP A 56 -16.13 13.19 -1.40
CA ASP A 56 -16.30 13.73 -0.05
C ASP A 56 -16.49 12.60 0.98
N GLY A 57 -16.51 12.99 2.26
CA GLY A 57 -16.70 12.07 3.36
C GLY A 57 -18.04 11.33 3.36
N PRO A 58 -19.19 12.01 3.16
CA PRO A 58 -20.48 11.34 3.05
C PRO A 58 -20.53 10.25 1.97
N ALA A 59 -20.06 10.53 0.76
CA ALA A 59 -19.99 9.55 -0.33
C ALA A 59 -19.03 8.41 0.01
N ALA A 60 -17.88 8.71 0.63
CA ALA A 60 -16.94 7.69 1.06
C ALA A 60 -17.56 6.74 2.11
N LEU A 61 -18.20 7.27 3.14
CA LEU A 61 -18.85 6.46 4.18
C LEU A 61 -19.97 5.60 3.61
N TYR A 62 -20.79 6.15 2.71
CA TYR A 62 -21.83 5.40 2.01
C TYR A 62 -21.24 4.22 1.22
N LEU A 63 -20.20 4.47 0.42
CA LEU A 63 -19.55 3.41 -0.36
C LEU A 63 -18.83 2.38 0.53
N ILE A 64 -18.27 2.78 1.66
CA ILE A 64 -17.65 1.84 2.61
C ILE A 64 -18.69 0.86 3.16
N GLU A 65 -19.90 1.32 3.45
CA GLU A 65 -20.99 0.48 3.97
C GLU A 65 -21.62 -0.41 2.89
N GLU A 66 -21.94 0.17 1.72
CA GLU A 66 -22.67 -0.52 0.67
C GLU A 66 -21.78 -1.43 -0.18
N GLU A 67 -20.60 -0.95 -0.58
CA GLU A 67 -19.74 -1.69 -1.50
C GLU A 67 -18.72 -2.58 -0.80
N GLN A 68 -18.49 -2.36 0.50
CA GLN A 68 -17.53 -3.08 1.34
C GLN A 68 -16.15 -3.21 0.64
N PRO A 69 -15.47 -2.07 0.39
CA PRO A 69 -14.17 -2.10 -0.28
C PRO A 69 -13.15 -2.88 0.56
N ASP A 70 -12.25 -3.57 -0.14
CA ASP A 70 -11.14 -4.31 0.46
C ASP A 70 -10.01 -3.37 0.89
N LEU A 71 -9.95 -2.15 0.34
CA LEU A 71 -9.00 -1.12 0.75
C LEU A 71 -9.53 0.29 0.43
N VAL A 72 -9.20 1.25 1.30
CA VAL A 72 -9.49 2.68 1.10
C VAL A 72 -8.19 3.47 0.93
N VAL A 73 -8.10 4.24 -0.14
CA VAL A 73 -7.07 5.27 -0.37
C VAL A 73 -7.65 6.63 -0.04
N LEU A 74 -7.13 7.18 1.06
CA LEU A 74 -7.57 8.29 1.90
C LEU A 74 -6.96 9.69 1.66
N ASP A 75 -7.46 10.64 0.85
CA ASP A 75 -6.92 12.02 0.99
C ASP A 75 -7.24 12.58 2.38
N ILE A 76 -6.21 12.99 3.11
CA ILE A 76 -6.41 13.60 4.43
C ILE A 76 -7.04 14.99 4.30
N MET A 77 -6.71 15.72 3.23
CA MET A 77 -7.05 17.13 3.03
C MET A 77 -8.27 17.29 2.10
N LEU A 78 -9.36 16.61 2.44
CA LEU A 78 -10.65 16.89 1.80
C LEU A 78 -11.08 18.34 2.10
N GLU A 79 -11.78 18.98 1.16
CA GLU A 79 -12.20 20.38 1.31
C GLU A 79 -13.17 20.62 2.48
N ASP A 80 -13.86 19.58 2.97
CA ASP A 80 -14.75 19.69 4.13
C ASP A 80 -13.94 20.01 5.40
N PRO A 81 -14.13 21.21 6.00
CA PRO A 81 -13.36 21.65 7.15
C PRO A 81 -13.75 20.93 8.45
N ASP A 82 -14.96 20.37 8.51
CA ASP A 82 -15.52 19.75 9.70
C ASP A 82 -15.39 18.21 9.65
N PHE A 83 -15.12 17.64 8.47
CA PHE A 83 -15.05 16.19 8.28
C PHE A 83 -14.00 15.77 7.24
N GLY A 84 -12.73 15.79 7.65
CA GLY A 84 -11.59 15.41 6.80
C GLY A 84 -11.27 13.91 6.80
N GLY A 85 -10.21 13.51 6.07
CA GLY A 85 -9.85 12.10 5.94
C GLY A 85 -9.49 11.39 7.25
N LEU A 86 -8.93 12.12 8.22
CA LEU A 86 -8.70 11.56 9.56
C LEU A 86 -10.01 11.26 10.31
N ASP A 87 -11.03 12.09 10.12
CA ASP A 87 -12.32 11.93 10.78
C ASP A 87 -13.12 10.78 10.18
N ILE A 88 -13.06 10.59 8.86
CA ILE A 88 -13.59 9.41 8.17
C ILE A 88 -12.95 8.13 8.71
N CYS A 89 -11.62 8.07 8.79
CA CYS A 89 -10.92 6.89 9.30
C CYS A 89 -11.30 6.58 10.75
N LYS A 90 -11.39 7.62 11.59
CA LYS A 90 -11.83 7.48 12.98
C LYS A 90 -13.27 6.96 13.07
N ASP A 91 -14.17 7.48 12.23
CA ASP A 91 -15.58 7.10 12.20
C ASP A 91 -15.73 5.62 11.82
N ILE A 92 -15.11 5.16 10.73
CA ILE A 92 -15.22 3.76 10.31
C ILE A 92 -14.64 2.80 11.37
N ARG A 93 -13.54 3.17 12.03
CA ARG A 93 -12.95 2.37 13.13
C ARG A 93 -13.89 2.33 14.34
N SER A 94 -14.59 3.42 14.65
CA SER A 94 -15.57 3.45 15.74
C SER A 94 -16.79 2.55 15.47
N ARG A 95 -17.12 2.31 14.19
CA ARG A 95 -18.14 1.35 13.75
C ARG A 95 -17.64 -0.10 13.68
N GLY A 96 -16.38 -0.34 14.07
CA GLY A 96 -15.75 -1.66 14.05
C GLY A 96 -15.21 -2.09 12.69
N ASN A 97 -15.33 -1.26 11.65
CA ASN A 97 -14.80 -1.57 10.33
C ASN A 97 -13.25 -1.52 10.35
N GLN A 98 -12.62 -2.62 9.90
CA GLN A 98 -11.16 -2.80 9.86
C GLN A 98 -10.58 -2.75 8.44
N THR A 99 -11.35 -2.31 7.43
CA THR A 99 -10.87 -2.14 6.06
C THR A 99 -9.57 -1.30 6.09
N PRO A 100 -8.48 -1.77 5.44
CA PRO A 100 -7.22 -1.07 5.44
C PRO A 100 -7.33 0.33 4.83
N VAL A 101 -6.68 1.31 5.46
CA VAL A 101 -6.65 2.70 5.00
C VAL A 101 -5.22 3.13 4.69
N ILE A 102 -4.97 3.54 3.44
CA ILE A 102 -3.73 4.20 3.01
C ILE A 102 -4.02 5.69 2.90
N PHE A 103 -3.39 6.53 3.70
CA PHE A 103 -3.57 7.98 3.59
C PHE A 103 -2.74 8.59 2.46
N LEU A 104 -3.30 9.57 1.75
CA LEU A 104 -2.54 10.49 0.89
C LEU A 104 -2.26 11.76 1.70
N THR A 105 -1.00 12.19 1.70
CA THR A 105 -0.56 13.39 2.45
C THR A 105 0.37 14.25 1.61
N VAL A 106 0.27 15.57 1.73
CA VAL A 106 1.27 16.49 1.15
C VAL A 106 2.61 16.41 1.88
N LYS A 107 3.69 16.75 1.18
CA LYS A 107 5.07 16.56 1.63
C LYS A 107 5.37 17.23 2.98
N ASP A 108 4.97 18.49 3.16
CA ASP A 108 5.23 19.23 4.39
C ASP A 108 4.59 18.58 5.63
N ARG A 109 3.48 17.85 5.44
CA ARG A 109 2.78 17.10 6.51
C ARG A 109 3.34 15.69 6.68
N ALA A 110 3.81 15.06 5.61
CA ALA A 110 4.50 13.77 5.67
C ALA A 110 5.83 13.88 6.44
N GLU A 111 6.46 15.06 6.44
CA GLU A 111 7.68 15.33 7.19
C GLU A 111 7.42 15.69 8.67
N ASP A 112 6.16 15.89 9.09
CA ASP A 112 5.78 16.15 10.49
C ASP A 112 5.49 14.82 11.25
N PRO A 113 6.38 14.40 12.18
CA PRO A 113 6.20 13.14 12.90
C PRO A 113 4.96 13.12 13.79
N GLN A 114 4.46 14.27 14.25
CA GLN A 114 3.24 14.33 15.06
C GLN A 114 2.01 14.04 14.20
N TYR A 115 2.03 14.53 12.97
CA TYR A 115 0.95 14.33 12.02
C TYR A 115 0.83 12.85 11.60
N LEU A 116 1.96 12.23 11.24
CA LEU A 116 2.00 10.80 10.94
C LEU A 116 1.56 9.94 12.13
N ARG A 117 2.05 10.25 13.34
CA ARG A 117 1.62 9.55 14.57
C ARG A 117 0.11 9.64 14.77
N ARG A 118 -0.49 10.81 14.52
CA ARG A 118 -1.93 10.99 14.61
C ARG A 118 -2.67 10.10 13.60
N ALA A 119 -2.26 10.11 12.33
CA ALA A 119 -2.85 9.28 11.28
C ALA A 119 -2.84 7.78 11.64
N PHE A 120 -1.69 7.26 12.10
CA PHE A 120 -1.58 5.87 12.54
C PHE A 120 -2.38 5.58 13.81
N SER A 121 -2.41 6.51 14.78
CA SER A 121 -3.16 6.32 16.03
C SER A 121 -4.68 6.25 15.83
N LEU A 122 -5.18 6.87 14.75
CA LEU A 122 -6.59 6.85 14.37
C LEU A 122 -6.97 5.60 13.58
N GLY A 123 -6.01 4.73 13.26
CA GLY A 123 -6.26 3.45 12.60
C GLY A 123 -5.83 3.39 11.14
N GLY A 124 -5.07 4.37 10.64
CA GLY A 124 -4.41 4.27 9.35
C GLY A 124 -3.39 3.13 9.31
N ASP A 125 -3.30 2.47 8.16
CA ASP A 125 -2.40 1.34 7.93
C ASP A 125 -1.14 1.75 7.19
N ASP A 126 -1.22 2.80 6.35
CA ASP A 126 -0.09 3.34 5.61
C ASP A 126 -0.30 4.82 5.23
N TYR A 127 0.74 5.45 4.67
CA TYR A 127 0.64 6.73 3.99
C TYR A 127 1.52 6.80 2.73
N ILE A 128 1.07 7.59 1.76
CA ILE A 128 1.79 7.96 0.55
C ILE A 128 1.88 9.47 0.49
N THR A 129 3.05 9.98 0.12
CA THR A 129 3.26 11.41 -0.07
C THR A 129 2.75 11.83 -1.45
N LYS A 130 1.69 12.63 -1.49
CA LYS A 130 1.19 13.35 -2.67
C LYS A 130 2.15 14.49 -2.98
N ARG A 131 2.65 14.56 -4.22
CA ARG A 131 3.51 15.67 -4.66
C ARG A 131 2.68 16.91 -4.98
N GLU A 132 3.22 18.08 -4.65
CA GLU A 132 2.57 19.39 -4.87
C GLU A 132 2.25 19.67 -6.35
N GLU A 133 2.94 19.03 -7.31
CA GLU A 133 2.65 19.20 -8.74
C GLU A 133 1.23 18.72 -9.12
N LEU A 134 0.64 17.77 -8.37
CA LEU A 134 -0.76 17.35 -8.53
C LEU A 134 -1.76 18.45 -8.15
N LEU A 135 -1.33 19.42 -7.33
CA LEU A 135 -2.15 20.53 -6.82
C LEU A 135 -2.08 21.76 -7.74
N GLN A 136 -1.00 21.92 -8.51
CA GLN A 136 -0.76 23.11 -9.37
C GLN A 136 -1.63 23.17 -10.63
N MET A 137 -2.50 22.17 -10.86
CA MET A 137 -3.44 22.10 -11.99
C MET A 137 -4.50 23.23 -11.97
N GLU A 138 -4.70 23.89 -10.84
CA GLU A 138 -5.68 24.98 -10.72
C GLU A 138 -5.27 26.28 -11.46
N ASN A 139 -3.98 26.51 -11.71
CA ASN A 139 -3.51 27.86 -12.08
C ASN A 139 -3.03 28.06 -13.52
N SER A 140 -3.05 27.05 -14.41
CA SER A 140 -2.44 27.19 -15.75
C SER A 140 -3.35 26.81 -16.94
N MET A 141 -4.04 27.82 -17.47
CA MET A 141 -4.23 28.09 -18.91
C MET A 141 -4.50 26.89 -19.88
N GLY A 142 -5.55 26.11 -19.65
CA GLY A 142 -6.23 25.38 -20.75
C GLY A 142 -5.39 24.37 -21.55
N LEU A 143 -4.39 23.75 -20.92
CA LEU A 143 -3.64 22.64 -21.53
C LEU A 143 -4.39 21.31 -21.36
N ARG A 144 -4.25 20.42 -22.37
CA ARG A 144 -5.01 19.16 -22.43
C ARG A 144 -4.48 18.14 -21.38
N PRO A 145 -5.36 17.31 -20.75
CA PRO A 145 -5.01 16.45 -19.62
C PRO A 145 -4.16 15.19 -19.89
N THR A 146 -3.13 15.24 -20.74
CA THR A 146 -2.40 14.01 -21.13
C THR A 146 -1.20 13.64 -20.25
N GLU A 147 -0.83 14.40 -19.23
CA GLU A 147 0.46 14.21 -18.54
C GLU A 147 0.41 14.34 -17.00
N TYR A 148 -0.69 13.94 -16.35
CA TYR A 148 -0.94 14.28 -14.94
C TYR A 148 -0.61 13.19 -13.89
N LEU A 149 0.36 12.32 -14.22
CA LEU A 149 1.37 11.85 -13.27
C LEU A 149 2.71 11.92 -13.97
N GLU A 150 3.64 12.68 -13.40
CA GLU A 150 4.91 12.92 -14.06
C GLU A 150 5.91 11.77 -13.97
N ASN A 151 5.61 10.61 -13.35
CA ASN A 151 6.35 9.37 -13.61
C ASN A 151 5.60 8.10 -13.18
N LYS A 152 5.81 7.02 -13.94
CA LYS A 152 5.38 5.64 -13.65
C LYS A 152 5.56 5.22 -12.18
N SER A 153 6.58 5.78 -11.53
CA SER A 153 6.98 5.46 -10.15
C SER A 153 5.92 5.73 -9.09
N ASP A 154 5.11 6.79 -9.20
CA ASP A 154 4.15 7.14 -8.13
C ASP A 154 2.94 6.22 -8.14
N VAL A 155 2.49 5.88 -9.35
CA VAL A 155 1.48 4.82 -9.53
C VAL A 155 2.05 3.48 -9.14
N GLU A 156 3.29 3.15 -9.52
CA GLU A 156 3.93 1.91 -9.11
C GLU A 156 4.03 1.82 -7.58
N GLU A 157 4.38 2.91 -6.90
CA GLU A 157 4.39 2.96 -5.44
C GLU A 157 2.99 2.76 -4.84
N LEU A 158 1.98 3.46 -5.36
CA LEU A 158 0.60 3.30 -4.92
C LEU A 158 0.12 1.86 -5.10
N LEU A 159 0.30 1.28 -6.29
CA LEU A 159 -0.10 -0.09 -6.59
C LEU A 159 0.64 -1.09 -5.70
N ALA A 160 1.94 -0.91 -5.48
CA ALA A 160 2.73 -1.78 -4.59
C ALA A 160 2.24 -1.72 -3.13
N ARG A 161 1.84 -0.54 -2.65
CA ARG A 161 1.28 -0.38 -1.29
C ARG A 161 -0.12 -0.95 -1.17
N ILE A 162 -0.96 -0.80 -2.20
CA ILE A 162 -2.28 -1.45 -2.27
C ILE A 162 -2.11 -2.97 -2.16
N GLU A 163 -1.26 -3.55 -3.01
CA GLU A 163 -0.99 -4.98 -3.04
C GLU A 163 -0.49 -5.49 -1.67
N ALA A 164 0.52 -4.81 -1.11
CA ALA A 164 1.06 -5.15 0.20
C ALA A 164 0.01 -5.16 1.32
N ARG A 165 -0.97 -4.25 1.25
CA ARG A 165 -2.03 -4.12 2.27
C ARG A 165 -3.13 -5.17 2.10
N LEU A 166 -3.53 -5.46 0.87
CA LEU A 166 -4.47 -6.55 0.59
C LEU A 166 -3.91 -7.90 1.07
N LEU A 167 -2.65 -8.19 0.76
CA LEU A 167 -1.95 -9.41 1.23
C LEU A 167 -1.87 -9.53 2.76
N SER A 168 -1.80 -8.40 3.46
CA SER A 168 -1.70 -8.39 4.93
C SER A 168 -3.05 -8.65 5.63
N HIS A 169 -4.16 -8.30 4.98
CA HIS A 169 -5.51 -8.32 5.56
C HIS A 169 -6.37 -9.50 5.11
N HIS A 170 -5.92 -10.28 4.11
CA HIS A 170 -6.53 -11.55 3.69
C HIS A 170 -5.59 -12.75 3.94
N PRO A 171 -5.39 -13.17 5.21
CA PRO A 171 -4.44 -14.24 5.57
C PRO A 171 -4.85 -15.63 5.04
N GLU A 172 -6.12 -15.83 4.64
CA GLU A 172 -6.58 -17.09 4.04
C GLU A 172 -5.98 -17.35 2.64
N ALA A 173 -5.38 -16.32 2.00
CA ALA A 173 -4.74 -16.45 0.69
C ALA A 173 -3.34 -17.08 0.75
N GLU A 174 -2.74 -17.26 1.94
CA GLU A 174 -1.33 -17.68 2.04
C GLU A 174 -1.10 -18.69 3.18
N SER A 175 -1.21 -19.99 2.86
CA SER A 175 -0.64 -21.08 3.66
C SER A 175 0.76 -21.40 3.12
N GLY A 176 1.80 -21.33 3.97
CA GLY A 176 3.16 -21.79 3.65
C GLY A 176 4.30 -20.77 3.88
N ALA A 177 5.50 -21.15 3.44
CA ALA A 177 6.72 -20.32 3.56
C ALA A 177 6.68 -19.09 2.64
N ARG A 178 6.78 -17.90 3.25
CA ARG A 178 6.86 -16.58 2.61
C ARG A 178 8.30 -16.17 2.34
N GLU A 179 8.64 -15.83 1.10
CA GLU A 179 9.95 -15.28 0.76
C GLU A 179 9.95 -13.74 0.84
N PHE A 180 10.93 -13.18 1.54
CA PHE A 180 11.15 -11.74 1.72
C PHE A 180 12.42 -11.35 0.95
N GLY A 181 12.25 -10.84 -0.26
CA GLY A 181 13.36 -10.61 -1.18
C GLY A 181 14.07 -11.91 -1.56
N SER A 182 15.32 -11.82 -2.02
CA SER A 182 16.05 -12.99 -2.53
C SER A 182 16.82 -13.77 -1.48
N SER A 183 16.70 -13.45 -0.18
CA SER A 183 17.62 -13.97 0.84
C SER A 183 16.97 -14.40 2.15
N LEU A 184 15.65 -14.28 2.29
CA LEU A 184 14.92 -14.59 3.51
C LEU A 184 13.62 -15.32 3.16
N SER A 185 13.29 -16.39 3.88
CA SER A 185 12.08 -17.18 3.74
C SER A 185 11.54 -17.55 5.12
N VAL A 186 10.23 -17.50 5.31
CA VAL A 186 9.59 -17.64 6.63
C VAL A 186 8.29 -18.39 6.50
N ASP A 187 8.19 -19.50 7.20
CA ASP A 187 6.93 -20.19 7.39
C ASP A 187 6.28 -19.68 8.69
N LEU A 188 5.17 -18.94 8.55
CA LEU A 188 4.50 -18.31 9.69
C LEU A 188 3.69 -19.29 10.54
N GLU A 189 3.35 -20.45 9.99
CA GLU A 189 2.61 -21.52 10.66
C GLU A 189 3.55 -22.29 11.60
N THR A 190 4.70 -22.71 11.08
CA THR A 190 5.71 -23.48 11.82
C THR A 190 6.69 -22.58 12.59
N GLY A 191 6.81 -21.31 12.19
CA GLY A 191 7.83 -20.38 12.70
C GLY A 191 9.23 -20.64 12.15
N GLN A 192 9.39 -21.47 11.12
CA GLN A 192 10.69 -21.72 10.50
C GLN A 192 11.16 -20.47 9.73
N VAL A 193 12.39 -20.04 9.97
CA VAL A 193 13.03 -18.95 9.23
C VAL A 193 14.26 -19.49 8.51
N ARG A 194 14.42 -19.17 7.23
CA ARG A 194 15.54 -19.59 6.40
C ARG A 194 16.16 -18.36 5.74
N VAL A 195 17.48 -18.36 5.61
CA VAL A 195 18.24 -17.29 4.94
C VAL A 195 19.21 -17.87 3.94
N ILE A 196 19.55 -17.11 2.89
CA ILE A 196 20.61 -17.53 1.98
C ILE A 196 21.97 -17.26 2.62
N ARG A 197 22.78 -18.32 2.72
CA ARG A 197 24.20 -18.27 3.08
C ARG A 197 25.01 -18.89 1.94
N GLY A 198 25.83 -18.08 1.29
CA GLY A 198 26.49 -18.46 0.03
C GLY A 198 25.47 -18.64 -1.09
N SER A 199 25.29 -19.87 -1.58
CA SER A 199 24.31 -20.22 -2.62
C SER A 199 23.15 -21.09 -2.11
N ASN A 200 23.09 -21.36 -0.81
CA ASN A 200 22.14 -22.30 -0.22
C ASN A 200 21.23 -21.62 0.79
N TRP A 201 20.00 -22.12 0.88
CA TRP A 201 19.07 -21.78 1.94
C TRP A 201 19.39 -22.58 3.21
N GLU A 202 19.70 -21.87 4.30
CA GLU A 202 19.99 -22.44 5.61
C GLU A 202 18.98 -21.96 6.65
N ASP A 203 18.65 -22.83 7.60
CA ASP A 203 17.75 -22.48 8.71
C ASP A 203 18.44 -21.48 9.66
N ALA A 204 17.72 -20.42 10.00
CA ALA A 204 18.16 -19.42 10.96
C ALA A 204 17.62 -19.79 12.36
N ASN A 205 18.51 -20.04 13.30
CA ASN A 205 18.13 -20.16 14.70
C ASN A 205 17.90 -18.76 15.28
N LEU A 206 16.63 -18.46 15.58
CA LEU A 206 16.22 -17.24 16.27
C LEU A 206 15.96 -17.56 17.75
N THR A 207 16.28 -16.63 18.63
CA THR A 207 15.81 -16.67 20.02
C THR A 207 14.29 -16.49 20.08
N ALA A 208 13.66 -16.87 21.20
CA ALA A 208 12.21 -16.72 21.37
C ALA A 208 11.74 -15.27 21.15
N THR A 209 12.49 -14.30 21.67
CA THR A 209 12.19 -12.86 21.51
C THR A 209 12.39 -12.38 20.08
N GLU A 210 13.47 -12.81 19.40
CA GLU A 210 13.67 -12.49 17.98
C GLU A 210 12.56 -13.08 17.12
N LEU A 211 12.15 -14.32 17.39
CA LEU A 211 11.03 -14.96 16.71
C LEU A 211 9.70 -14.24 16.97
N GLU A 212 9.47 -13.73 18.18
CA GLU A 212 8.29 -12.92 18.51
C GLU A 212 8.28 -11.58 17.80
N ILE A 213 9.39 -10.83 17.83
CA ILE A 213 9.53 -9.57 17.09
C ILE A 213 9.35 -9.83 15.59
N PHE A 214 9.97 -10.88 15.07
CA PHE A 214 9.87 -11.25 13.68
C PHE A 214 8.45 -11.62 13.30
N LYS A 215 7.76 -12.45 14.09
CA LYS A 215 6.34 -12.76 13.89
C LYS A 215 5.50 -11.50 13.93
N LEU A 216 5.75 -10.58 14.87
CA LEU A 216 5.03 -9.31 14.95
C LEU A 216 5.18 -8.47 13.68
N LEU A 217 6.39 -8.39 13.13
CA LEU A 217 6.67 -7.70 11.87
C LEU A 217 6.08 -8.45 10.66
N ALA A 218 6.14 -9.77 10.64
CA ALA A 218 5.67 -10.59 9.52
C ALA A 218 4.14 -10.76 9.49
N HIS A 219 3.46 -10.63 10.63
CA HIS A 219 2.00 -10.52 10.72
C HIS A 219 1.51 -9.11 10.36
N ARG A 220 2.40 -8.13 10.28
CA ARG A 220 2.09 -6.74 9.91
C ARG A 220 3.10 -6.21 8.88
N PRO A 221 3.25 -6.89 7.72
CA PRO A 221 4.29 -6.51 6.78
C PRO A 221 4.05 -5.07 6.30
N ASN A 222 5.14 -4.31 6.15
CA ASN A 222 5.13 -2.92 5.73
C ASN A 222 4.41 -1.94 6.69
N ARG A 223 4.01 -2.35 7.91
CA ARG A 223 3.47 -1.43 8.91
C ARG A 223 4.59 -1.00 9.87
N PRO A 224 4.89 0.31 10.00
CA PRO A 224 5.85 0.77 11.00
C PRO A 224 5.41 0.37 12.40
N VAL A 225 6.31 -0.25 13.16
CA VAL A 225 6.09 -0.60 14.58
C VAL A 225 6.90 0.38 15.42
N GLY A 226 6.21 1.24 16.17
CA GLY A 226 6.85 2.15 17.12
C GLY A 226 7.23 1.45 18.42
N GLU A 227 8.31 1.89 19.07
CA GLU A 227 8.60 1.47 20.44
C GLU A 227 7.50 1.98 21.38
N SER A 228 6.85 1.05 22.10
CA SER A 228 5.96 1.39 23.20
C SER A 228 6.82 1.75 24.41
N ASN A 229 6.84 3.04 24.77
CA ASN A 229 7.39 3.53 26.03
C ASN A 229 6.64 2.98 27.25
#